data_AF-A0A6A7XYD7-F1
#
_entry.id   AF-A0A6A7XYD7-F1
#
_cell.length_a   1.000
_cell.length_b   1.000
_cell.length_c   1.000
_cell.angle_alpha   90.00
_cell.angle_beta   90.00
_cell.angle_gamma   90.00
#
_symmetry.space_group_name_H-M   'P 1'
#
loop_
_entity.id
_entity.type
_entity.pdbx_description
1 polymer ?
#
loop_
_entity_poly.entity_id
_entity_poly.type
_entity_poly.pdbx_seq_one_letter_code
_entity_poly.pdbx_strand_id
1 'polypeptide(L)'
;MSVPVYAFDNAIVRRPASSVVNGLRAVDQGEPSLAGVEAEHSAYIQALEAAGVAVEVLPPLEAFPDSIFVEDPALVFPEGAVVLRPGAESRLGEAAEIAPVLRRRFERVLDLEAGYADGGDVLTTPDRILIGLSARTDQTGAEALVAALGRLGRKAEIVATPAGVLHFKSDCSLIDGDTVLSTARLAESGVFDRLGVLIVPEGEEAAANALRVNDVVLVGANYPRTADMLARHGYTVVPLSVIEIAKIDAGLSCMSLRWHSA
;
A
#
# COMPACT_ATOMS: atom_id res chain seq x y z
N MET A 1 -2.93 -26.39 -0.33
CA MET A 1 -3.69 -25.19 -0.74
C MET A 1 -2.70 -24.04 -0.78
N SER A 2 -2.71 -23.21 -1.82
CA SER A 2 -1.87 -22.02 -1.87
C SER A 2 -2.26 -21.06 -0.75
N VAL A 3 -1.28 -20.44 -0.10
CA VAL A 3 -1.53 -19.40 0.91
C VAL A 3 -2.27 -18.23 0.25
N PRO A 4 -3.39 -17.74 0.81
CA PRO A 4 -4.10 -16.58 0.25
C PRO A 4 -3.20 -15.35 0.16
N VAL A 5 -3.38 -14.52 -0.87
CA VAL A 5 -2.52 -13.32 -1.09
C VAL A 5 -2.67 -12.22 -0.02
N TYR A 6 -3.71 -12.33 0.81
CA TYR A 6 -3.96 -11.46 1.95
C TYR A 6 -3.61 -12.10 3.31
N ALA A 7 -3.06 -13.32 3.29
CA ALA A 7 -2.53 -13.95 4.49
C ALA A 7 -1.09 -13.48 4.71
N PHE A 8 -0.81 -12.95 5.90
CA PHE A 8 0.47 -12.36 6.27
C PHE A 8 0.87 -12.82 7.66
N ASP A 9 2.15 -13.12 7.85
CA ASP A 9 2.75 -13.45 9.15
C ASP A 9 3.88 -12.47 9.52
N ASN A 10 4.33 -11.65 8.57
CA ASN A 10 5.36 -10.65 8.77
C ASN A 10 5.01 -9.31 8.11
N ALA A 11 5.42 -8.23 8.75
CA ALA A 11 5.43 -6.90 8.17
C ALA A 11 6.68 -6.11 8.55
N ILE A 12 7.07 -5.19 7.68
CA ILE A 12 8.03 -4.13 7.96
C ILE A 12 7.27 -2.81 7.97
N VAL A 13 7.51 -2.00 8.99
CA VAL A 13 7.05 -0.61 9.10
C VAL A 13 8.24 0.29 9.41
N ARG A 14 8.09 1.60 9.28
CA ARG A 14 9.12 2.57 9.70
C ARG A 14 8.52 3.63 10.60
N ARG A 15 9.20 3.94 11.71
CA ARG A 15 8.78 5.04 12.58
C ARG A 15 8.73 6.36 11.81
N PRO A 16 7.72 7.22 12.05
CA PRO A 16 7.72 8.57 11.50
C PRO A 16 8.96 9.34 11.97
N ALA A 17 9.59 10.06 11.05
CA ALA A 17 10.63 11.03 11.37
C ALA A 17 10.00 12.34 11.86
N SER A 18 10.76 13.17 12.57
CA SER A 18 10.26 14.50 12.96
C SER A 18 9.92 15.37 11.74
N SER A 19 10.61 15.12 10.62
CA SER A 19 10.38 15.77 9.34
C SER A 19 9.06 15.38 8.65
N VAL A 20 8.30 14.40 9.14
CA VAL A 20 7.01 13.95 8.54
C VAL A 20 5.98 15.07 8.37
N VAL A 21 6.09 16.13 9.16
CA VAL A 21 5.27 17.35 9.03
C VAL A 21 5.41 18.03 7.66
N ASN A 22 6.54 17.79 7.00
CA ASN A 22 6.88 18.28 5.66
C ASN A 22 6.62 17.24 4.55
N GLY A 23 5.88 16.16 4.84
CA GLY A 23 5.53 15.14 3.85
C GLY A 23 4.79 15.70 2.65
N LEU A 24 4.92 15.03 1.51
CA LEU A 24 4.32 15.45 0.26
C LEU A 24 2.79 15.45 0.37
N ARG A 25 2.15 16.49 -0.19
CA ARG A 25 0.70 16.62 -0.29
C ARG A 25 0.31 17.44 -1.52
N ALA A 26 -0.67 16.94 -2.27
CA ALA A 26 -1.25 17.56 -3.44
C ALA A 26 -2.30 18.61 -3.05
N VAL A 27 -3.00 18.37 -1.93
CA VAL A 27 -3.99 19.30 -1.37
C VAL A 27 -3.60 19.62 0.07
N ASP A 28 -3.54 20.90 0.40
CA ASP A 28 -3.32 21.34 1.78
C ASP A 28 -4.59 21.12 2.62
N GLN A 29 -4.54 20.09 3.47
CA GLN A 29 -5.58 19.75 4.44
C GLN A 29 -5.16 20.14 5.88
N GLY A 30 -4.15 21.01 5.99
CA GLY A 30 -3.47 21.35 7.23
C GLY A 30 -2.20 20.52 7.44
N GLU A 31 -1.34 21.01 8.33
CA GLU A 31 -0.11 20.32 8.67
C GLU A 31 -0.40 19.14 9.61
N PRO A 32 0.22 17.96 9.38
CA PRO A 32 0.11 16.89 10.34
C PRO A 32 0.97 17.21 11.56
N SER A 33 0.54 16.75 12.72
CA SER A 33 1.31 16.81 13.95
C SER A 33 2.11 15.53 14.13
N LEU A 34 3.40 15.64 14.49
CA LEU A 34 4.24 14.46 14.75
C LEU A 34 3.60 13.52 15.78
N ALA A 35 3.11 14.08 16.89
CA ALA A 35 2.49 13.29 17.96
C ALA A 35 1.23 12.54 17.49
N GLY A 36 0.44 13.15 16.61
CA GLY A 36 -0.73 12.51 16.03
C GLY A 36 -0.36 11.40 15.03
N VAL A 37 0.62 11.64 14.16
CA VAL A 37 1.17 10.61 13.25
C VAL A 37 1.75 9.43 14.05
N GLU A 38 2.49 9.69 15.12
CA GLU A 38 3.02 8.65 16.00
C GLU A 38 1.92 7.82 16.66
N ALA A 39 0.82 8.45 17.09
CA ALA A 39 -0.32 7.78 17.68
C ALA A 39 -1.05 6.89 16.66
N GLU A 40 -1.32 7.39 15.45
CA GLU A 40 -1.95 6.62 14.37
C GLU A 40 -1.07 5.45 13.92
N HIS A 41 0.23 5.68 13.76
CA HIS A 41 1.19 4.64 13.42
C HIS A 41 1.31 3.56 14.51
N SER A 42 1.27 3.94 15.79
CA SER A 42 1.27 2.98 16.90
C SER A 42 -0.01 2.13 16.92
N ALA A 43 -1.18 2.74 16.70
CA ALA A 43 -2.45 2.01 16.60
C ALA A 43 -2.45 1.05 15.41
N TYR A 44 -1.86 1.45 14.27
CA TYR A 44 -1.70 0.60 13.10
C TYR A 44 -0.83 -0.64 13.38
N ILE A 45 0.34 -0.46 14.04
CA ILE A 45 1.18 -1.59 14.44
C ILE A 45 0.41 -2.56 15.34
N GLN A 46 -0.29 -2.04 16.36
CA GLN A 46 -1.08 -2.87 17.27
C GLN A 46 -2.17 -3.67 16.53
N ALA A 47 -2.79 -3.07 15.50
CA ALA A 47 -3.78 -3.75 14.68
C ALA A 47 -3.17 -4.88 13.83
N LEU A 48 -1.96 -4.69 13.28
CA LEU A 48 -1.23 -5.74 12.57
C LEU A 48 -0.86 -6.89 13.51
N GLU A 49 -0.33 -6.58 14.70
CA GLU A 49 0.04 -7.57 15.70
C GLU A 49 -1.18 -8.35 16.20
N ALA A 50 -2.30 -7.67 16.45
CA ALA A 50 -3.57 -8.31 16.82
C ALA A 50 -4.15 -9.19 15.70
N ALA A 51 -3.85 -8.88 14.44
CA ALA A 51 -4.17 -9.71 13.28
C ALA A 51 -3.19 -10.90 13.10
N GLY A 52 -2.22 -11.09 13.99
CA GLY A 52 -1.29 -12.22 13.96
C GLY A 52 -0.01 -11.98 13.15
N VAL A 53 0.32 -10.72 12.83
CA VAL A 53 1.50 -10.36 12.04
C VAL A 53 2.66 -9.96 12.96
N ALA A 54 3.84 -10.52 12.76
CA ALA A 54 5.07 -10.06 13.41
C ALA A 54 5.58 -8.79 12.72
N VAL A 55 5.75 -7.70 13.47
CA VAL A 55 6.12 -6.39 12.91
C VAL A 55 7.58 -6.02 13.22
N GLU A 56 8.40 -5.84 12.19
CA GLU A 56 9.73 -5.23 12.28
C GLU A 56 9.61 -3.70 12.13
N VAL A 57 9.94 -2.96 13.19
CA VAL A 57 9.85 -1.49 13.22
C VAL A 57 11.22 -0.89 12.93
N LEU A 58 11.38 -0.28 11.75
CA LEU A 58 12.62 0.40 11.35
C LEU A 58 12.75 1.79 11.99
N PRO A 59 14.00 2.28 12.22
CA PRO A 59 14.24 3.63 12.73
C PRO A 59 13.77 4.69 11.72
N PRO A 60 13.43 5.91 12.20
CA PRO A 60 13.04 7.00 11.33
C PRO A 60 14.21 7.47 10.45
N LEU A 61 13.90 8.13 9.33
CA LEU A 61 14.88 8.77 8.46
C LEU A 61 14.57 10.26 8.32
N GLU A 62 15.27 11.11 9.07
CA GLU A 62 14.99 12.57 9.09
C GLU A 62 15.14 13.25 7.73
N ALA A 63 16.00 12.73 6.85
CA ALA A 63 16.17 13.23 5.49
C ALA A 63 14.97 12.96 4.56
N PHE A 64 14.07 12.05 4.95
CA PHE A 64 12.96 11.58 4.12
C PHE A 64 11.63 11.67 4.90
N PRO A 65 10.91 12.81 4.82
CA PRO A 65 9.63 13.03 5.50
C PRO A 65 8.63 11.89 5.30
N ASP A 66 8.56 11.36 4.09
CA ASP A 66 7.59 10.35 3.66
C ASP A 66 8.07 8.91 3.89
N SER A 67 9.25 8.70 4.51
CA SER A 67 9.84 7.37 4.67
C SER A 67 9.06 6.41 5.56
N ILE A 68 8.06 6.91 6.30
CA ILE A 68 7.04 6.09 6.97
C ILE A 68 6.27 5.22 5.96
N PHE A 69 6.13 5.66 4.70
CA PHE A 69 5.42 4.96 3.64
C PHE A 69 6.33 3.98 2.90
N VAL A 70 6.72 2.92 3.62
CA VAL A 70 7.65 1.89 3.13
C VAL A 70 7.09 1.03 1.98
N GLU A 71 5.81 1.15 1.66
CA GLU A 71 5.20 0.49 0.50
C GLU A 71 5.74 1.02 -0.84
N ASP A 72 6.10 2.30 -0.94
CA ASP A 72 6.52 2.88 -2.21
C ASP A 72 7.92 2.49 -2.68
N PRO A 73 8.95 2.41 -1.81
CA PRO A 73 10.30 2.04 -2.25
C PRO A 73 10.50 0.53 -2.50
N ALA A 74 9.52 -0.34 -2.23
CA ALA A 74 9.69 -1.78 -2.41
C ALA A 74 8.38 -2.58 -2.54
N LEU A 75 8.48 -3.78 -3.11
CA LEU A 75 7.46 -4.83 -3.02
C LEU A 75 8.06 -6.08 -2.39
N VAL A 76 7.25 -6.82 -1.63
CA VAL A 76 7.64 -8.07 -0.97
C VAL A 76 6.62 -9.17 -1.22
N PHE A 77 7.12 -10.39 -1.36
CA PHE A 77 6.36 -11.61 -1.59
C PHE A 77 7.06 -12.79 -0.87
N PRO A 78 6.38 -13.93 -0.67
CA PRO A 78 7.02 -15.16 -0.19
C PRO A 78 8.27 -15.56 -0.99
N GLU A 79 8.28 -15.30 -2.32
CA GLU A 79 9.38 -15.69 -3.22
C GLU A 79 10.57 -14.71 -3.21
N GLY A 80 10.42 -13.51 -2.63
CA GLY A 80 11.45 -12.48 -2.64
C GLY A 80 10.91 -11.05 -2.62
N ALA A 81 11.79 -10.09 -2.87
CA ALA A 81 11.47 -8.68 -2.89
C ALA A 81 11.95 -7.98 -4.17
N VAL A 82 11.33 -6.84 -4.48
CA VAL A 82 11.77 -5.92 -5.53
C VAL A 82 12.00 -4.56 -4.89
N VAL A 83 13.22 -4.03 -4.96
CA VAL A 83 13.54 -2.64 -4.63
C VAL A 83 13.09 -1.78 -5.81
N LEU A 84 12.19 -0.84 -5.55
CA LEU A 84 11.61 0.04 -6.55
C LEU A 84 12.43 1.33 -6.72
N ARG A 85 11.96 2.22 -7.60
CA ARG A 85 12.55 3.54 -7.83
C ARG A 85 11.44 4.58 -7.73
N PRO A 86 11.25 5.17 -6.53
CA PRO A 86 10.15 6.10 -6.34
C PRO A 86 10.19 7.27 -7.34
N GLY A 87 9.03 7.63 -7.88
CA GLY A 87 8.91 8.68 -8.90
C GLY A 87 9.06 10.10 -8.37
N ALA A 88 8.88 10.30 -7.06
CA ALA A 88 9.14 11.58 -6.42
C ALA A 88 10.64 11.76 -6.10
N GLU A 89 11.24 12.84 -6.57
CA GLU A 89 12.69 13.11 -6.39
C GLU A 89 13.11 13.12 -4.92
N SER A 90 12.29 13.71 -4.04
CA SER A 90 12.55 13.74 -2.60
C SER A 90 12.54 12.35 -1.94
N ARG A 91 11.91 11.36 -2.58
CA ARG A 91 11.76 9.98 -2.08
C ARG A 91 12.67 8.97 -2.77
N LEU A 92 13.38 9.37 -3.84
CA LEU A 92 14.23 8.48 -4.63
C LEU A 92 15.29 7.75 -3.78
N GLY A 93 15.81 8.42 -2.75
CA GLY A 93 16.80 7.85 -1.83
C GLY A 93 16.26 6.79 -0.87
N GLU A 94 14.94 6.71 -0.65
CA GLU A 94 14.34 5.75 0.30
C GLU A 94 14.58 4.29 -0.11
N ALA A 95 14.66 4.03 -1.42
CA ALA A 95 14.98 2.72 -1.97
C ALA A 95 16.35 2.21 -1.49
N ALA A 96 17.35 3.09 -1.42
CA ALA A 96 18.69 2.73 -0.95
C ALA A 96 18.70 2.40 0.55
N GLU A 97 17.80 3.02 1.33
CA GLU A 97 17.68 2.82 2.78
C GLU A 97 16.93 1.53 3.13
N ILE A 98 15.94 1.12 2.34
CA ILE A 98 15.18 -0.11 2.59
C ILE A 98 15.90 -1.36 2.04
N ALA A 99 16.69 -1.23 0.98
CA ALA A 99 17.30 -2.37 0.29
C ALA A 99 18.20 -3.26 1.19
N PRO A 100 19.04 -2.73 2.10
CA PRO A 100 19.80 -3.57 3.03
C PRO A 100 18.92 -4.38 3.99
N VAL A 101 17.74 -3.87 4.37
CA VAL A 101 16.76 -4.60 5.19
C VAL A 101 16.21 -5.77 4.40
N LEU A 102 15.78 -5.53 3.16
CA LEU A 102 15.23 -6.57 2.29
C LEU A 102 16.26 -7.66 1.99
N ARG A 103 17.52 -7.29 1.71
CA ARG A 103 18.60 -8.26 1.45
C ARG A 103 18.97 -9.11 2.66
N ARG A 104 18.63 -8.69 3.89
CA ARG A 104 18.74 -9.54 5.08
C ARG A 104 17.56 -10.50 5.24
N ARG A 105 16.37 -10.10 4.77
CA ARG A 105 15.12 -10.83 5.02
C ARG A 105 14.77 -11.83 3.93
N PHE A 106 15.18 -11.56 2.68
CA PHE A 106 14.87 -12.35 1.51
C PHE A 106 16.14 -12.84 0.83
N GLU A 107 16.17 -14.12 0.45
CA GLU A 107 17.27 -14.68 -0.35
C GLU A 107 17.36 -14.04 -1.73
N ARG A 108 16.21 -13.63 -2.26
CA ARG A 108 16.08 -13.05 -3.59
C ARG A 108 15.54 -11.63 -3.50
N VAL A 109 16.40 -10.68 -3.82
CA VAL A 109 16.05 -9.27 -3.96
C VAL A 109 16.44 -8.81 -5.36
N LEU A 110 15.48 -8.30 -6.11
CA LEU A 110 15.68 -7.69 -7.42
C LEU A 110 15.66 -6.17 -7.27
N ASP A 111 16.36 -5.46 -8.15
CA ASP A 111 16.31 -4.01 -8.23
C ASP A 111 15.58 -3.62 -9.53
N LEU A 112 14.74 -2.59 -9.49
CA LEU A 112 14.07 -2.07 -10.67
C LEU A 112 15.10 -1.43 -11.63
N GLU A 113 15.22 -1.99 -12.83
CA GLU A 113 16.36 -1.69 -13.72
C GLU A 113 16.24 -0.33 -14.43
N ALA A 114 15.02 0.15 -14.68
CA ALA A 114 14.76 1.40 -15.41
C ALA A 114 13.41 2.02 -15.02
N GLY A 115 13.22 3.29 -15.40
CA GLY A 115 12.00 4.04 -15.13
C GLY A 115 11.75 4.31 -13.64
N TYR A 116 10.50 4.63 -13.33
CA TYR A 116 10.03 4.90 -11.98
C TYR A 116 8.79 4.06 -11.67
N ALA A 117 8.71 3.58 -10.44
CA ALA A 117 7.54 2.86 -9.94
C ALA A 117 7.42 3.05 -8.42
N ASP A 118 6.22 3.32 -7.96
CA ASP A 118 5.86 3.37 -6.54
C ASP A 118 4.98 2.15 -6.22
N GLY A 119 5.26 1.46 -5.12
CA GLY A 119 4.45 0.31 -4.70
C GLY A 119 3.00 0.66 -4.37
N GLY A 120 2.67 1.93 -4.08
CA GLY A 120 1.30 2.45 -4.02
C GLY A 120 0.49 2.24 -5.31
N ASP A 121 1.14 2.10 -6.47
CA ASP A 121 0.48 1.83 -7.75
C ASP A 121 0.27 0.33 -8.05
N VAL A 122 0.63 -0.53 -7.11
CA VAL A 122 0.67 -1.98 -7.32
C VAL A 122 -0.37 -2.69 -6.46
N LEU A 123 -1.36 -3.30 -7.10
CA LEU A 123 -2.37 -4.13 -6.46
C LEU A 123 -2.08 -5.62 -6.74
N THR A 124 -1.77 -6.38 -5.70
CA THR A 124 -1.63 -7.84 -5.80
C THR A 124 -2.99 -8.50 -5.67
N THR A 125 -3.34 -9.36 -6.62
CA THR A 125 -4.55 -10.19 -6.60
C THR A 125 -4.17 -11.68 -6.71
N PRO A 126 -5.08 -12.63 -6.47
CA PRO A 126 -4.72 -14.05 -6.48
C PRO A 126 -4.19 -14.59 -7.80
N ASP A 127 -4.60 -14.03 -8.94
CA ASP A 127 -4.19 -14.51 -10.27
C ASP A 127 -3.09 -13.66 -10.92
N ARG A 128 -3.05 -12.35 -10.62
CA ARG A 128 -2.11 -11.40 -11.22
C ARG A 128 -1.85 -10.16 -10.34
N ILE A 129 -0.81 -9.42 -10.69
CA ILE A 129 -0.49 -8.12 -10.11
C ILE A 129 -0.88 -7.04 -11.12
N LEU A 130 -1.67 -6.06 -10.68
CA LEU A 130 -2.02 -4.89 -11.49
C LEU A 130 -1.05 -3.76 -11.16
N ILE A 131 -0.48 -3.13 -12.19
CA ILE A 131 0.43 -2.00 -12.08
C ILE A 131 -0.21 -0.80 -12.75
N GLY A 132 -0.71 0.15 -11.95
CA GLY A 132 -1.32 1.37 -12.45
C GLY A 132 -0.26 2.35 -12.94
N LEU A 133 -0.47 2.91 -14.14
CA LEU A 133 0.31 4.07 -14.58
C LEU A 133 -0.14 5.31 -13.81
N SER A 134 0.81 6.12 -13.36
CA SER A 134 0.53 7.32 -12.55
C SER A 134 1.56 8.41 -12.79
N ALA A 135 1.49 9.51 -12.04
CA ALA A 135 2.55 10.51 -12.02
C ALA A 135 3.85 9.99 -11.37
N ARG A 136 3.80 8.84 -10.69
CA ARG A 136 4.91 8.23 -9.94
C ARG A 136 5.42 6.93 -10.56
N THR A 137 4.54 6.22 -11.28
CA THR A 137 4.87 5.01 -12.03
C THR A 137 4.75 5.26 -13.52
N ASP A 138 5.89 5.36 -14.21
CA ASP A 138 5.94 5.60 -15.65
C ASP A 138 5.89 4.30 -16.47
N GLN A 139 5.67 4.41 -17.77
CA GLN A 139 5.56 3.24 -18.66
C GLN A 139 6.83 2.36 -18.61
N THR A 140 8.00 2.99 -18.60
CA THR A 140 9.30 2.29 -18.56
C THR A 140 9.47 1.50 -17.26
N GLY A 141 9.10 2.10 -16.12
CA GLY A 141 9.18 1.50 -14.80
C GLY A 141 8.14 0.39 -14.63
N ALA A 142 6.93 0.57 -15.14
CA ALA A 142 5.91 -0.46 -15.16
C ALA A 142 6.36 -1.70 -15.97
N GLU A 143 6.95 -1.51 -17.16
CA GLU A 143 7.49 -2.60 -17.98
C GLU A 143 8.67 -3.32 -17.30
N ALA A 144 9.60 -2.55 -16.70
CA ALA A 144 10.70 -3.11 -15.93
C ALA A 144 10.18 -3.90 -14.71
N LEU A 145 9.12 -3.41 -14.06
CA LEU A 145 8.50 -4.07 -12.91
C LEU A 145 7.80 -5.37 -13.33
N VAL A 146 7.10 -5.40 -14.46
CA VAL A 146 6.53 -6.64 -15.03
C VAL A 146 7.63 -7.69 -15.22
N ALA A 147 8.77 -7.30 -15.78
CA ALA A 147 9.90 -8.21 -15.98
C ALA A 147 10.48 -8.72 -14.65
N ALA A 148 10.65 -7.85 -13.65
CA ALA A 148 11.13 -8.22 -12.31
C ALA A 148 10.15 -9.17 -11.59
N LEU A 149 8.86 -8.89 -11.63
CA LEU A 149 7.82 -9.77 -11.06
C LEU A 149 7.76 -11.11 -11.78
N GLY A 150 7.91 -11.13 -13.11
CA GLY A 150 8.02 -12.35 -13.89
C GLY A 150 9.21 -13.22 -13.48
N ARG A 151 10.35 -12.60 -13.14
CA ARG A 151 11.50 -13.31 -12.56
C ARG A 151 11.14 -13.96 -11.22
N LEU A 152 10.30 -13.34 -10.38
CA LEU A 152 9.76 -13.94 -9.13
C LEU A 152 8.63 -14.96 -9.37
N GLY A 153 8.28 -15.26 -10.62
CA GLY A 153 7.20 -16.21 -10.95
C GLY A 153 5.80 -15.62 -10.85
N ARG A 154 5.68 -14.30 -10.69
CA ARG A 154 4.40 -13.58 -10.58
C ARG A 154 3.97 -13.09 -11.97
N LYS A 155 2.67 -13.21 -12.28
CA LYS A 155 2.07 -12.57 -13.46
C LYS A 155 1.73 -11.12 -13.12
N ALA A 156 2.08 -10.19 -14.01
CA ALA A 156 1.76 -8.79 -13.83
C ALA A 156 1.21 -8.19 -15.13
N GLU A 157 0.34 -7.19 -15.00
CA GLU A 157 -0.31 -6.48 -16.09
C GLU A 157 -0.31 -4.98 -15.79
N ILE A 158 -0.01 -4.18 -16.82
CA ILE A 158 -0.05 -2.73 -16.73
C ILE A 158 -1.47 -2.28 -17.03
N VAL A 159 -2.02 -1.42 -16.17
CA VAL A 159 -3.38 -0.90 -16.30
C VAL A 159 -3.38 0.62 -16.36
N ALA A 160 -4.32 1.17 -17.10
CA ALA A 160 -4.52 2.61 -17.16
C ALA A 160 -5.27 3.07 -15.90
N THR A 161 -4.75 4.10 -15.23
CA THR A 161 -5.42 4.74 -14.11
C THR A 161 -6.25 5.93 -14.62
N PRO A 162 -7.51 6.11 -14.18
CA PRO A 162 -8.28 7.29 -14.53
C PRO A 162 -7.57 8.60 -14.16
N ALA A 163 -7.89 9.70 -14.85
CA ALA A 163 -7.32 11.01 -14.54
C ALA A 163 -7.69 11.44 -13.10
N GLY A 164 -6.72 12.05 -12.39
CA GLY A 164 -6.93 12.58 -11.03
C GLY A 164 -6.69 11.60 -9.89
N VAL A 165 -6.17 10.40 -10.18
CA VAL A 165 -5.73 9.42 -9.17
C VAL A 165 -4.23 9.60 -8.91
N LEU A 166 -3.84 9.76 -7.63
CA LEU A 166 -2.44 9.90 -7.25
C LEU A 166 -1.70 8.55 -7.34
N HIS A 167 -2.22 7.55 -6.62
CA HIS A 167 -1.78 6.16 -6.70
C HIS A 167 -2.95 5.22 -6.98
N PHE A 168 -2.71 4.13 -7.70
CA PHE A 168 -3.75 3.14 -8.01
C PHE A 168 -4.50 2.62 -6.75
N LYS A 169 -3.78 2.37 -5.64
CA LYS A 169 -4.38 1.95 -4.36
C LYS A 169 -5.00 3.06 -3.52
N SER A 170 -4.91 4.33 -3.93
CA SER A 170 -5.72 5.37 -3.29
C SER A 170 -7.22 5.13 -3.53
N ASP A 171 -7.54 4.45 -4.64
CA ASP A 171 -8.91 4.24 -5.11
C ASP A 171 -9.38 2.79 -5.04
N CYS A 172 -8.52 1.86 -4.60
CA CYS A 172 -8.90 0.47 -4.44
C CYS A 172 -8.07 -0.30 -3.43
N SER A 173 -8.63 -1.41 -2.95
CA SER A 173 -7.96 -2.39 -2.11
C SER A 173 -8.57 -3.78 -2.30
N LEU A 174 -7.74 -4.81 -2.37
CA LEU A 174 -8.21 -6.19 -2.33
C LEU A 174 -8.69 -6.50 -0.91
N ILE A 175 -9.95 -6.93 -0.77
CA ILE A 175 -10.57 -7.20 0.54
C ILE A 175 -10.79 -8.70 0.82
N ASP A 176 -10.65 -9.56 -0.18
CA ASP A 176 -10.56 -11.02 -0.03
C ASP A 176 -9.91 -11.69 -1.27
N GLY A 177 -10.31 -12.92 -1.61
CA GLY A 177 -9.74 -13.68 -2.73
C GLY A 177 -10.36 -13.35 -4.10
N ASP A 178 -11.45 -12.61 -4.15
CA ASP A 178 -12.14 -12.33 -5.41
C ASP A 178 -12.77 -10.94 -5.46
N THR A 179 -12.72 -10.15 -4.39
CA THR A 179 -13.42 -8.88 -4.24
C THR A 179 -12.45 -7.73 -3.94
N VAL A 180 -12.67 -6.62 -4.66
CA VAL A 180 -11.98 -5.35 -4.48
C VAL A 180 -12.94 -4.31 -3.93
N LEU A 181 -12.53 -3.59 -2.89
CA LEU A 181 -13.15 -2.33 -2.50
C LEU A 181 -12.63 -1.25 -3.44
N SER A 182 -13.50 -0.48 -4.07
CA SER A 182 -13.11 0.52 -5.07
C SER A 182 -13.95 1.78 -4.98
N THR A 183 -13.39 2.91 -5.44
CA THR A 183 -14.20 4.06 -5.86
C THR A 183 -14.98 3.73 -7.14
N ALA A 184 -16.10 4.44 -7.36
CA ALA A 184 -16.90 4.29 -8.58
C ALA A 184 -16.08 4.59 -9.85
N ARG A 185 -15.33 5.69 -9.84
CA ARG A 185 -14.51 6.12 -10.99
C ARG A 185 -13.49 5.08 -11.45
N LEU A 186 -12.86 4.36 -10.52
CA LEU A 186 -11.89 3.33 -10.86
C LEU A 186 -12.59 2.04 -11.31
N ALA A 187 -13.70 1.67 -10.67
CA ALA A 187 -14.49 0.51 -11.08
C ALA A 187 -15.03 0.65 -12.51
N GLU A 188 -15.51 1.84 -12.89
CA GLU A 188 -16.03 2.14 -14.23
C GLU A 188 -14.99 2.06 -15.35
N SER A 189 -13.69 2.03 -15.02
CA SER A 189 -12.61 1.86 -16.00
C SER A 189 -12.53 0.45 -16.60
N GLY A 190 -13.18 -0.54 -16.00
CA GLY A 190 -13.11 -1.95 -16.41
C GLY A 190 -11.86 -2.71 -15.90
N VAL A 191 -11.02 -2.06 -15.07
CA VAL A 191 -9.77 -2.68 -14.58
C VAL A 191 -10.00 -3.93 -13.71
N PHE A 192 -11.20 -4.07 -13.13
CA PHE A 192 -11.57 -5.16 -12.23
C PHE A 192 -12.53 -6.20 -12.84
N ASP A 193 -12.64 -6.31 -14.17
CA ASP A 193 -13.60 -7.20 -14.86
C ASP A 193 -13.59 -8.69 -14.43
N ARG A 194 -12.54 -9.14 -13.74
CA ARG A 194 -12.37 -10.52 -13.22
C ARG A 194 -12.60 -10.68 -11.72
N LEU A 195 -12.98 -9.60 -11.04
CA LEU A 195 -13.15 -9.53 -9.59
C LEU A 195 -14.54 -8.99 -9.27
N GLY A 196 -15.11 -9.42 -8.15
CA GLY A 196 -16.19 -8.71 -7.50
C GLY A 196 -15.74 -7.31 -7.09
N VAL A 197 -16.67 -6.36 -7.11
CA VAL A 197 -16.37 -4.98 -6.72
C VAL A 197 -17.40 -4.49 -5.72
N LEU A 198 -16.93 -4.03 -4.57
CA LEU A 198 -17.73 -3.25 -3.63
C LEU A 198 -17.36 -1.77 -3.78
N ILE A 199 -18.37 -0.94 -4.03
CA ILE A 199 -18.17 0.49 -4.21
C ILE A 199 -18.28 1.20 -2.86
N VAL A 200 -17.28 1.99 -2.51
CA VAL A 200 -17.34 2.86 -1.32
C VAL A 200 -18.49 3.87 -1.44
N PRO A 201 -19.18 4.21 -0.34
CA PRO A 201 -20.23 5.23 -0.34
C PRO A 201 -19.70 6.60 -0.80
N GLU A 202 -20.54 7.36 -1.50
CA GLU A 202 -20.24 8.72 -1.95
C GLU A 202 -19.86 9.63 -0.76
N GLY A 203 -18.73 10.33 -0.88
CA GLY A 203 -18.13 11.16 0.18
C GLY A 203 -17.22 10.40 1.16
N GLU A 204 -17.03 9.09 0.97
CA GLU A 204 -16.05 8.26 1.71
C GLU A 204 -15.05 7.61 0.73
N GLU A 205 -14.73 8.27 -0.38
CA GLU A 205 -13.86 7.72 -1.44
C GLU A 205 -12.49 7.30 -0.91
N ALA A 206 -11.93 8.07 0.02
CA ALA A 206 -10.65 7.78 0.65
C ALA A 206 -10.65 6.50 1.52
N ALA A 207 -11.83 5.93 1.82
CA ALA A 207 -11.95 4.63 2.47
C ALA A 207 -11.54 3.47 1.55
N ALA A 208 -11.42 3.71 0.24
CA ALA A 208 -10.97 2.71 -0.72
C ALA A 208 -9.51 2.28 -0.49
N ASN A 209 -8.70 3.10 0.19
CA ASN A 209 -7.43 2.68 0.78
C ASN A 209 -7.68 1.95 2.12
N ALA A 210 -8.31 0.79 2.02
CA ALA A 210 -8.44 -0.16 3.11
C ALA A 210 -7.25 -1.11 3.12
N LEU A 211 -7.16 -1.98 4.13
CA LEU A 211 -6.13 -3.02 4.13
C LEU A 211 -6.69 -4.33 4.68
N ARG A 212 -6.74 -5.35 3.83
CA ARG A 212 -7.00 -6.72 4.27
C ARG A 212 -5.74 -7.33 4.88
N VAL A 213 -5.86 -7.84 6.10
CA VAL A 213 -4.81 -8.57 6.81
C VAL A 213 -5.43 -9.79 7.47
N ASN A 214 -5.08 -10.98 7.01
CA ASN A 214 -5.61 -12.24 7.54
C ASN A 214 -7.14 -12.23 7.59
N ASP A 215 -7.73 -12.20 8.79
CA ASP A 215 -9.17 -12.27 9.01
C ASP A 215 -9.86 -10.90 9.09
N VAL A 216 -9.10 -9.80 9.14
CA VAL A 216 -9.64 -8.44 9.36
C VAL A 216 -9.44 -7.51 8.17
N VAL A 217 -10.35 -6.55 7.99
CA VAL A 217 -10.18 -5.42 7.08
C VAL A 217 -9.99 -4.16 7.92
N LEU A 218 -8.81 -3.54 7.81
CA LEU A 218 -8.52 -2.25 8.43
C LEU A 218 -9.10 -1.14 7.54
N VAL A 219 -9.83 -0.19 8.12
CA VAL A 219 -10.49 0.91 7.40
C VAL A 219 -10.33 2.21 8.20
N GLY A 220 -10.26 3.35 7.53
CA GLY A 220 -10.25 4.66 8.21
C GLY A 220 -11.51 4.87 9.07
N ALA A 221 -11.33 5.25 10.33
CA ALA A 221 -12.40 5.40 11.32
C ALA A 221 -13.37 6.56 11.00
N ASN A 222 -12.93 7.49 10.17
CA ASN A 222 -13.69 8.61 9.61
C ASN A 222 -14.64 8.19 8.48
N TYR A 223 -14.69 6.90 8.12
CA TYR A 223 -15.53 6.35 7.04
C TYR A 223 -16.54 5.31 7.56
N PRO A 224 -17.50 5.71 8.42
CA PRO A 224 -18.39 4.77 9.10
C PRO A 224 -19.35 4.05 8.15
N ARG A 225 -19.79 4.67 7.04
CA ARG A 225 -20.71 4.00 6.11
C ARG A 225 -20.01 2.88 5.35
N THR A 226 -18.74 3.06 5.02
CA THR A 226 -17.88 2.02 4.42
C THR A 226 -17.67 0.88 5.40
N ALA A 227 -17.34 1.19 6.66
CA ALA A 227 -17.17 0.17 7.70
C ALA A 227 -18.45 -0.66 7.92
N ASP A 228 -19.61 0.01 8.03
CA ASP A 228 -20.90 -0.66 8.18
C ASP A 228 -21.26 -1.52 6.95
N MET A 229 -20.96 -1.02 5.74
CA MET A 229 -21.18 -1.77 4.50
C MET A 229 -20.35 -3.05 4.51
N LEU A 230 -19.06 -2.98 4.83
CA LEU A 230 -18.18 -4.15 4.90
C LEU A 230 -18.65 -5.13 5.98
N ALA A 231 -19.03 -4.64 7.18
CA ALA A 231 -19.57 -5.51 8.23
C ALA A 231 -20.83 -6.25 7.79
N ARG A 232 -21.74 -5.58 7.05
CA ARG A 232 -22.94 -6.22 6.47
C ARG A 232 -22.62 -7.27 5.40
N HIS A 233 -21.46 -7.18 4.76
CA HIS A 233 -20.94 -8.21 3.84
C HIS A 233 -20.15 -9.32 4.56
N GLY A 234 -20.11 -9.30 5.90
CA GLY A 234 -19.51 -10.37 6.71
C GLY A 234 -18.02 -10.20 7.02
N TYR A 235 -17.43 -9.06 6.67
CA TYR A 235 -16.04 -8.76 7.02
C TYR A 235 -15.91 -8.38 8.50
N THR A 236 -14.84 -8.85 9.15
CA THR A 236 -14.44 -8.30 10.46
C THR A 236 -13.69 -7.00 10.22
N VAL A 237 -14.33 -5.88 10.52
CA VAL A 237 -13.76 -4.54 10.25
C VAL A 237 -13.10 -3.99 11.50
N VAL A 238 -11.89 -3.43 11.34
CA VAL A 238 -11.15 -2.74 12.40
C VAL A 238 -10.94 -1.28 11.98
N PRO A 239 -11.73 -0.34 12.52
CA PRO A 239 -11.57 1.08 12.23
C PRO A 239 -10.30 1.64 12.89
N LEU A 240 -9.50 2.41 12.15
CA LEU A 240 -8.28 3.08 12.64
C LEU A 240 -8.31 4.57 12.27
N SER A 241 -7.85 5.44 13.18
CA SER A 241 -7.67 6.86 12.84
C SER A 241 -6.59 7.01 11.77
N VAL A 242 -6.88 7.80 10.74
CA VAL A 242 -5.97 8.13 9.63
C VAL A 242 -6.00 9.63 9.32
N ILE A 243 -6.40 10.45 10.28
CA ILE A 243 -6.60 11.90 10.14
C ILE A 243 -5.27 12.58 9.82
N GLU A 244 -4.19 12.23 10.53
CA GLU A 244 -2.90 12.89 10.35
C GLU A 244 -2.16 12.34 9.13
N ILE A 245 -2.25 11.03 8.90
CA ILE A 245 -1.67 10.39 7.72
C ILE A 245 -2.36 10.87 6.42
N ALA A 246 -3.68 11.08 6.44
CA ALA A 246 -4.41 11.56 5.26
C ALA A 246 -4.01 12.99 4.84
N LYS A 247 -3.46 13.81 5.75
CA LYS A 247 -2.97 15.16 5.41
C LYS A 247 -1.74 15.15 4.50
N ILE A 248 -1.06 14.00 4.38
CA ILE A 248 0.10 13.78 3.51
C ILE A 248 -0.21 12.71 2.45
N ASP A 249 -1.45 12.72 1.95
CA ASP A 249 -1.96 11.90 0.83
C ASP A 249 -1.73 10.38 0.94
N ALA A 250 -1.65 9.86 2.16
CA ALA A 250 -1.39 8.45 2.41
C ALA A 250 -2.55 7.77 3.15
N GLY A 251 -2.50 6.43 3.18
CA GLY A 251 -3.48 5.59 3.87
C GLY A 251 -2.84 4.38 4.54
N LEU A 252 -3.69 3.41 4.90
CA LEU A 252 -3.30 2.23 5.68
C LEU A 252 -2.38 1.29 4.91
N SER A 253 -2.53 1.17 3.58
CA SER A 253 -1.67 0.29 2.77
C SER A 253 -0.22 0.78 2.76
N CYS A 254 -0.03 2.10 2.73
CA CYS A 254 1.25 2.76 2.49
C CYS A 254 2.28 2.50 3.59
N MET A 255 1.83 2.30 4.84
CA MET A 255 2.68 2.25 6.03
C MET A 255 3.42 0.92 6.25
N SER A 256 3.17 -0.12 5.44
CA SER A 256 3.88 -1.38 5.62
C SER A 256 4.19 -2.14 4.33
N LEU A 257 5.21 -2.98 4.43
CA LEU A 257 5.47 -4.10 3.52
C LEU A 257 5.00 -5.36 4.23
N ARG A 258 4.21 -6.22 3.58
CA ARG A 258 3.56 -7.38 4.23
C ARG A 258 3.74 -8.63 3.38
N TRP A 259 4.08 -9.75 4.00
CA TRP A 259 4.22 -11.03 3.32
C TRP A 259 3.94 -12.21 4.26
N HIS A 260 3.81 -13.39 3.66
CA HIS A 260 3.79 -14.67 4.36
C HIS A 260 5.15 -15.35 4.19
N SER A 261 5.77 -15.83 5.26
CA SER A 261 7.01 -16.62 5.15
C SER A 261 6.72 -18.01 4.58
N ALA A 262 7.63 -18.54 3.78
CA ALA A 262 7.50 -19.87 3.18
C ALA A 262 7.64 -21.00 4.23
#